data_AF-A0A350DJ59-F1
#
_entry.id   AF-A0A350DJ59-F1
#
_cell.length_a   1.000
_cell.length_b   1.000
_cell.length_c   1.000
_cell.angle_alpha   90.00
_cell.angle_beta   90.00
_cell.angle_gamma   90.00
#
_symmetry.space_group_name_H-M   'P 1'
#
loop_
_entity.id
_entity.type
_entity.pdbx_description
1 polymer ?
#
loop_
_entity_poly.entity_id
_entity_poly.type
_entity_poly.pdbx_seq_one_letter_code
_entity_poly.pdbx_strand_id
1 'polypeptide(L)'
;KGLTPNVVLTAADADVIKTYVRLGMGVGIVAHMAVDPVLDSDLVALDASHLFASSTTKIGIRRGTFMRGYMYDFLARFAPHLTRDRVDEALMAGPRFEQALFEGVELPEY
;
A
#
# COMPACT_ATOMS: atom_id res chain seq x y z
N LYS A 1 -13.15 -15.28 16.17
CA LYS A 1 -11.96 -14.86 16.97
C LYS A 1 -11.37 -16.09 17.64
N GLY A 2 -10.04 -16.19 17.76
CA GLY A 2 -9.35 -17.39 18.26
C GLY A 2 -9.01 -18.43 17.19
N LEU A 3 -8.86 -18.00 15.93
CA LEU A 3 -8.42 -18.88 14.84
C LEU A 3 -6.90 -18.85 14.76
N THR A 4 -6.29 -20.01 14.58
CA THR A 4 -4.86 -20.15 14.28
C THR A 4 -4.74 -20.48 12.80
N PRO A 5 -4.24 -19.56 11.95
CA PRO A 5 -4.08 -19.85 10.53
C PRO A 5 -3.00 -20.92 10.33
N ASN A 6 -3.27 -21.89 9.47
CA ASN A 6 -2.25 -22.83 9.01
C ASN A 6 -1.48 -22.19 7.84
N VAL A 7 -0.44 -21.42 8.16
CA VAL A 7 0.38 -20.73 7.16
C VAL A 7 1.44 -21.70 6.64
N VAL A 8 1.19 -22.29 5.47
CA VAL A 8 2.07 -23.29 4.84
C VAL A 8 3.18 -22.66 3.98
N LEU A 9 3.04 -21.38 3.60
CA LEU A 9 4.02 -20.62 2.83
C LEU A 9 3.97 -19.14 3.23
N THR A 10 5.14 -18.54 3.43
CA THR A 10 5.32 -17.10 3.53
C THR A 10 6.19 -16.64 2.37
N ALA A 11 5.73 -15.65 1.62
CA ALA A 11 6.45 -15.10 0.47
C ALA A 11 6.51 -13.57 0.57
N ALA A 12 7.56 -12.99 0.00
CA ALA A 12 7.78 -11.54 0.00
C ALA A 12 7.04 -10.82 -1.14
N ASP A 13 6.60 -11.57 -2.17
CA ASP A 13 6.00 -11.05 -3.40
C ASP A 13 4.70 -11.80 -3.72
N ALA A 14 3.69 -11.07 -4.18
CA ALA A 14 2.42 -11.61 -4.62
C ALA A 14 2.58 -12.56 -5.82
N ASP A 15 3.54 -12.35 -6.71
CA ASP A 15 3.74 -13.25 -7.86
C ASP A 15 4.18 -14.67 -7.42
N VAL A 16 4.97 -14.75 -6.36
CA VAL A 16 5.33 -16.03 -5.73
C VAL A 16 4.09 -16.68 -5.10
N ILE A 17 3.26 -15.90 -4.39
CA ILE A 17 2.01 -16.40 -3.81
C ILE A 17 1.10 -16.97 -4.90
N LYS A 18 0.84 -16.20 -5.97
CA LYS A 18 -0.02 -16.60 -7.09
C LYS A 18 0.48 -17.88 -7.76
N THR A 19 1.79 -18.00 -7.94
CA THR A 19 2.41 -19.23 -8.49
C THR A 19 2.06 -20.46 -7.66
N TYR A 20 2.17 -20.39 -6.33
CA TYR A 20 1.88 -21.55 -5.47
C TYR A 20 0.39 -21.83 -5.30
N VAL A 21 -0.47 -20.81 -5.42
CA VAL A 21 -1.93 -21.01 -5.52
C VAL A 21 -2.27 -21.80 -6.78
N ARG A 22 -1.69 -21.44 -7.93
CA ARG A 22 -1.88 -22.17 -9.21
C ARG A 22 -1.45 -23.64 -9.13
N LEU A 23 -0.41 -23.92 -8.34
CA LEU A 23 0.06 -25.29 -8.10
C LEU A 23 -0.78 -26.07 -7.07
N GLY A 24 -1.87 -25.48 -6.55
CA GLY A 24 -2.79 -26.13 -5.62
C GLY A 24 -2.27 -26.21 -4.18
N MET A 25 -1.27 -25.41 -3.81
CA MET A 25 -0.70 -25.42 -2.45
C MET A 25 -1.71 -24.92 -1.39
N GLY A 26 -2.63 -24.04 -1.78
CA GLY A 26 -3.65 -23.50 -0.88
C GLY A 26 -4.27 -22.20 -1.38
N VAL A 27 -4.80 -21.41 -0.45
CA VAL A 27 -5.42 -20.10 -0.70
C VAL A 27 -4.39 -18.99 -0.50
N GLY A 28 -4.30 -18.06 -1.46
CA GLY A 28 -3.44 -16.88 -1.37
C GLY A 28 -4.18 -15.69 -0.75
N ILE A 29 -3.49 -14.94 0.11
CA ILE A 29 -3.94 -13.64 0.60
C ILE A 29 -2.95 -12.60 0.08
N VAL A 30 -3.42 -11.69 -0.77
CA VAL A 30 -2.61 -10.65 -1.42
C VAL A 30 -3.33 -9.29 -1.36
N ALA A 31 -2.60 -8.21 -1.60
CA ALA A 31 -3.20 -6.89 -1.78
C ALA A 31 -4.06 -6.85 -3.05
N HIS A 32 -5.17 -6.09 -3.03
CA HIS A 32 -6.11 -6.01 -4.16
C HIS A 32 -5.41 -5.62 -5.47
N MET A 33 -4.55 -4.60 -5.43
CA MET A 33 -3.77 -4.12 -6.57
C MET A 33 -2.79 -5.13 -7.20
N ALA A 34 -2.53 -6.28 -6.54
CA ALA A 34 -1.61 -7.30 -7.03
C ALA A 34 -2.29 -8.38 -7.91
N VAL A 35 -3.61 -8.30 -8.06
CA VAL A 35 -4.39 -9.16 -8.96
C VAL A 35 -4.81 -8.36 -10.18
N ASP A 36 -4.45 -8.86 -11.36
CA ASP A 36 -4.88 -8.29 -12.63
C ASP A 36 -5.92 -9.22 -13.29
N PRO A 37 -7.13 -8.76 -13.62
CA PRO A 37 -8.19 -9.62 -14.14
C PRO A 37 -7.87 -10.23 -15.52
N VAL A 38 -6.94 -9.65 -16.27
CA VAL A 38 -6.50 -10.15 -17.57
C VAL A 38 -5.33 -11.11 -17.42
N LEU A 39 -4.31 -10.75 -16.63
CA LEU A 39 -3.11 -11.59 -16.44
C LEU A 39 -3.36 -12.77 -15.51
N ASP A 40 -4.24 -12.61 -14.53
CA ASP A 40 -4.60 -13.62 -13.53
C ASP A 40 -5.99 -14.21 -13.78
N SER A 41 -6.43 -14.28 -15.06
CA SER A 41 -7.74 -14.80 -15.45
C SER A 41 -7.99 -16.27 -15.06
N ASP A 42 -6.93 -17.00 -14.73
CA ASP A 42 -6.94 -18.38 -14.24
C ASP A 42 -7.17 -18.49 -12.72
N LEU A 43 -7.18 -17.36 -12.01
CA LEU A 43 -7.44 -17.25 -10.58
C LEU A 43 -8.79 -16.57 -10.31
N VAL A 44 -9.41 -16.93 -9.19
CA VAL A 44 -10.63 -16.28 -8.71
C VAL A 44 -10.29 -15.40 -7.51
N ALA A 45 -10.40 -14.09 -7.68
CA ALA A 45 -10.26 -13.12 -6.60
C ALA A 45 -11.55 -13.02 -5.80
N LEU A 46 -11.43 -13.06 -4.46
CA LEU A 46 -12.54 -12.84 -3.54
C LEU A 46 -12.19 -11.64 -2.65
N ASP A 47 -13.11 -10.68 -2.54
CA ASP A 47 -12.91 -9.54 -1.65
C ASP A 47 -12.85 -9.99 -0.18
N ALA A 48 -11.81 -9.53 0.51
CA ALA A 48 -11.58 -9.79 1.92
C ALA A 48 -11.48 -8.50 2.76
N SER A 49 -11.85 -7.35 2.19
CA SER A 49 -11.84 -6.04 2.88
C SER A 49 -12.66 -6.05 4.18
N HIS A 50 -13.73 -6.85 4.23
CA HIS A 50 -14.58 -7.03 5.40
C HIS A 50 -13.96 -7.91 6.51
N LEU A 51 -12.84 -8.58 6.22
CA LEU A 51 -12.13 -9.45 7.16
C LEU A 51 -10.88 -8.80 7.75
N PHE A 52 -10.25 -7.88 7.03
CA PHE A 52 -8.98 -7.25 7.40
C PHE A 52 -9.10 -5.73 7.42
N ALA A 53 -8.42 -5.07 8.38
CA ALA A 53 -8.29 -3.62 8.34
C ALA A 53 -7.48 -3.20 7.10
N SER A 54 -7.84 -2.05 6.52
CA SER A 54 -7.11 -1.48 5.39
C SER A 54 -5.67 -1.15 5.78
N SER A 55 -4.79 -1.19 4.79
CA SER A 55 -3.39 -0.79 4.93
C SER A 55 -3.14 0.52 4.19
N THR A 56 -2.26 1.36 4.72
CA THR A 56 -1.90 2.65 4.10
C THR A 56 -0.46 2.60 3.60
N THR A 57 -0.27 2.75 2.29
CA THR A 57 1.05 2.93 1.68
C THR A 57 1.57 4.34 1.98
N LYS A 58 2.81 4.44 2.47
CA LYS A 58 3.45 5.72 2.83
C LYS A 58 4.69 5.98 1.98
N ILE A 59 4.99 7.27 1.75
CA ILE A 59 6.29 7.71 1.21
C ILE A 59 7.13 8.28 2.34
N GLY A 60 8.37 7.77 2.48
CA GLY A 60 9.34 8.28 3.44
C GLY A 60 10.36 9.22 2.77
N ILE A 61 10.53 10.43 3.31
CA ILE A 61 11.58 11.37 2.90
C ILE A 61 12.53 11.57 4.07
N ARG A 62 13.83 11.42 3.83
CA ARG A 62 14.84 11.63 4.87
C ARG A 62 14.86 13.10 5.31
N ARG A 63 14.81 13.36 6.61
CA ARG A 63 14.90 14.73 7.14
C ARG A 63 16.17 15.43 6.67
N GLY A 64 16.05 16.69 6.26
CA GLY A 64 17.14 17.49 5.72
C GLY A 64 17.46 17.20 4.25
N THR A 65 16.67 16.35 3.57
CA THR A 65 16.75 16.22 2.12
C THR A 65 16.37 17.54 1.46
N PHE A 66 17.24 18.04 0.59
CA PHE A 66 16.92 19.19 -0.25
C PHE A 66 15.96 18.77 -1.35
N MET A 67 14.70 19.19 -1.23
CA MET A 67 13.65 18.84 -2.18
C MET A 67 13.79 19.62 -3.49
N ARG A 68 13.92 18.89 -4.60
CA ARG A 68 14.00 19.46 -5.96
C ARG A 68 12.61 19.48 -6.60
N GLY A 69 12.41 20.35 -7.60
CA GLY A 69 11.14 20.49 -8.31
C GLY A 69 10.53 19.16 -8.76
N TYR A 70 11.31 18.32 -9.44
CA TYR A 70 10.86 17.02 -9.92
C TYR A 70 10.44 16.05 -8.80
N MET A 71 10.92 16.24 -7.57
CA MET A 71 10.53 15.40 -6.42
C MET A 71 9.11 15.75 -6.00
N TYR A 72 8.75 17.03 -5.97
CA TYR A 72 7.37 17.45 -5.74
C TYR A 72 6.46 16.98 -6.87
N ASP A 73 6.91 17.09 -8.12
CA ASP A 73 6.14 16.62 -9.27
C ASP A 73 5.87 15.10 -9.19
N PHE A 74 6.85 14.32 -8.74
CA PHE A 74 6.68 12.89 -8.49
C PHE A 74 5.66 12.62 -7.38
N LEU A 75 5.78 13.30 -6.24
CA LEU A 75 4.85 13.13 -5.11
C LEU A 75 3.42 13.47 -5.50
N ALA A 76 3.20 14.59 -6.19
CA ALA A 76 1.88 15.01 -6.63
C ALA A 76 1.28 14.07 -7.68
N ARG A 77 2.11 13.46 -8.54
CA ARG A 77 1.65 12.43 -9.51
C ARG A 77 1.31 11.11 -8.84
N PHE A 78 2.09 10.70 -7.84
CA PHE A 78 1.87 9.44 -7.13
C PHE A 78 0.69 9.53 -6.16
N ALA A 79 0.58 10.64 -5.44
CA ALA A 79 -0.44 10.90 -4.44
C ALA A 79 -0.89 12.36 -4.57
N PRO A 80 -2.02 12.64 -5.27
CA PRO A 80 -2.47 14.00 -5.58
C PRO A 80 -2.69 14.90 -4.35
N HIS A 81 -2.94 14.30 -3.18
CA HIS A 81 -3.07 15.02 -1.92
C HIS A 81 -1.72 15.51 -1.34
N LEU A 82 -0.56 15.08 -1.87
CA LEU A 82 0.77 15.54 -1.49
C LEU A 82 1.19 16.76 -2.31
N THR A 83 0.49 17.88 -2.12
CA THR A 83 0.85 19.16 -2.73
C THR A 83 2.19 19.67 -2.21
N ARG A 84 2.83 20.57 -2.96
CA ARG A 84 4.11 21.19 -2.56
C ARG A 84 4.06 21.76 -1.15
N ASP A 85 3.00 22.53 -0.85
CA ASP A 85 2.81 23.17 0.45
C ASP A 85 2.67 22.13 1.58
N ARG A 86 1.85 21.09 1.36
CA ARG A 86 1.65 20.03 2.36
C ARG A 86 2.92 19.22 2.61
N VAL A 87 3.71 18.95 1.56
CA VAL A 87 5.01 18.28 1.69
C VAL A 87 5.99 19.15 2.48
N ASP A 88 6.03 20.46 2.22
CA ASP A 88 6.87 21.40 2.95
C ASP A 88 6.48 21.47 4.43
N GLU A 89 5.18 21.53 4.73
CA GLU A 89 4.63 21.46 6.09
C GLU A 89 5.01 20.15 6.80
N ALA A 90 4.86 19.00 6.13
CA ALA A 90 5.23 17.70 6.68
C ALA A 90 6.72 17.61 7.01
N LEU A 91 7.58 18.11 6.12
CA LEU A 91 9.04 18.14 6.32
C LEU A 91 9.45 19.05 7.48
N MET A 92 8.72 20.15 7.69
CA MET A 92 8.94 21.07 8.82
C MET A 92 8.44 20.50 10.15
N ALA A 93 7.26 19.89 10.16
CA ALA A 93 6.65 19.30 11.35
C ALA A 93 7.45 18.10 11.89
N GLY A 94 8.01 17.29 10.98
CA GLY A 94 8.75 16.08 11.33
C GLY A 94 7.86 14.91 11.80
N PRO A 95 8.46 13.74 12.04
CA PRO A 95 7.73 12.45 12.12
C PRO A 95 6.77 12.32 13.30
N ARG A 96 6.85 13.19 14.31
CA ARG A 96 5.97 13.14 15.49
C ARG A 96 4.66 13.91 15.30
N PHE A 97 4.59 14.76 14.28
CA PHE A 97 3.47 15.68 14.07
C PHE A 97 2.82 15.51 12.69
N GLU A 98 3.33 14.61 11.83
CA GLU A 98 2.75 14.34 10.51
C GLU A 98 1.29 13.84 10.59
N GLN A 99 0.94 13.07 11.62
CA GLN A 99 -0.37 12.42 11.68
C GLN A 99 -1.53 13.43 11.75
N ALA A 100 -1.34 14.54 12.47
CA ALA A 100 -2.33 15.62 12.54
C ALA A 100 -2.46 16.36 11.20
N LEU A 101 -1.38 16.42 10.39
CA LEU A 101 -1.39 17.09 9.09
C LEU A 101 -2.25 16.34 8.04
N PHE A 102 -2.39 15.03 8.22
CA PHE A 102 -3.18 14.17 7.34
C PHE A 102 -4.54 13.79 7.95
N GLU A 103 -4.88 14.33 9.13
CA GLU A 103 -6.19 14.11 9.73
C GLU A 103 -7.28 14.76 8.86
N GLY A 104 -8.30 13.98 8.49
CA GLY A 104 -9.39 14.43 7.61
C GLY A 104 -9.03 14.50 6.12
N VAL A 105 -7.82 14.08 5.71
CA VAL A 105 -7.50 13.89 4.29
C VAL A 105 -8.06 12.56 3.83
N GLU A 106 -9.02 12.59 2.90
CA GLU A 106 -9.47 11.37 2.22
C GLU A 106 -8.34 10.82 1.35
N LEU A 107 -7.98 9.56 1.60
CA LEU A 107 -6.97 8.84 0.83
C LEU A 107 -7.66 8.02 -0.27
N PRO A 108 -7.06 7.91 -1.46
CA PRO A 108 -7.58 7.02 -2.49
C PRO A 108 -7.48 5.56 -2.03
N GLU A 109 -8.52 4.78 -2.32
CA GLU A 109 -8.55 3.33 -2.15
C GLU A 109 -8.34 2.65 -3.52
N TYR A 110 -7.55 1.58 -3.53
CA TYR A 110 -7.16 0.83 -4.73
C TYR A 110 -7.28 -0.66 -4.52
#